data_AF-A0A096LPL6-F1
#
_entry.id   AF-A0A096LPL6-F1
#
_cell.length_a   1.000
_cell.length_b   1.000
_cell.length_c   1.000
_cell.angle_alpha   90.00
_cell.angle_beta   90.00
_cell.angle_gamma   90.00
#
_symmetry.space_group_name_H-M   'P 1'
#
loop_
_entity.id
_entity.type
_entity.pdbx_description
1 polymer ?
#
loop_
_entity_poly.entity_id
_entity_poly.type
_entity_poly.pdbx_seq_one_letter_code
_entity_poly.pdbx_strand_id
1 'polypeptide(L)'
;QITCFCVLYRSALGQKEEEVKSLNRTNLTCKGIRHKERSETAKKQSELKSVKDRLAAQVAASLKTGDTESMNNPVSKTRLTEMYDNLKLLQWPKVKDQLKSRKRNPKEAKDLIQKTFGNASDEIKRRRQQIEEMFQQSESSSGPTPQKVKEFRQLTVQNLQMALFHTNKEELLKEVKEDLRPLTSECYWLSCLMALNNPPLQPDWKNHVPG
;
A
#
# COMPACT_ATOMS: atom_id res chain seq x y z
N GLN A 1 50.97 -19.62 -66.94
CA GLN A 1 49.76 -19.90 -66.15
C GLN A 1 50.07 -20.31 -64.70
N ILE A 2 51.06 -21.16 -64.45
CA ILE A 2 51.41 -21.67 -63.10
C ILE A 2 51.75 -20.57 -62.08
N THR A 3 52.53 -19.55 -62.45
CA THR A 3 52.95 -18.48 -61.53
C THR A 3 51.79 -17.62 -61.02
N CYS A 4 50.76 -17.40 -61.86
CA CYS A 4 49.57 -16.63 -61.49
C CYS A 4 48.71 -17.39 -60.47
N PHE A 5 48.59 -18.71 -60.63
CA PHE A 5 47.85 -19.58 -59.72
C PHE A 5 48.49 -19.62 -58.32
N CYS A 6 49.81 -19.72 -58.23
CA CYS A 6 50.52 -19.72 -56.94
C CYS A 6 50.35 -18.40 -56.16
N VAL A 7 50.34 -17.26 -56.86
CA VAL A 7 50.13 -15.94 -56.24
C VAL A 7 48.72 -15.80 -55.69
N LEU A 8 47.71 -16.21 -56.48
CA LEU A 8 46.31 -16.18 -56.05
C LEU A 8 46.07 -17.12 -54.84
N TYR A 9 46.66 -18.32 -54.87
CA TYR A 9 46.55 -19.29 -53.78
C TYR A 9 47.18 -18.77 -52.48
N ARG A 10 48.37 -18.15 -52.55
CA ARG A 10 49.02 -17.56 -51.37
C ARG A 10 48.23 -16.38 -50.80
N SER A 11 47.63 -15.55 -51.67
CA SER A 11 46.75 -14.45 -51.25
C SER A 11 45.50 -14.97 -50.53
N ALA A 12 44.84 -15.99 -51.09
CA ALA A 12 43.66 -16.62 -50.49
C ALA A 12 43.97 -17.28 -49.13
N LEU A 13 45.14 -17.92 -49.00
CA LEU A 13 45.63 -18.47 -47.72
C LEU A 13 45.84 -17.37 -46.67
N GLY A 14 46.47 -16.25 -47.06
CA GLY A 14 46.67 -15.11 -46.15
C GLY A 14 45.35 -14.51 -45.67
N GLN A 15 44.35 -14.39 -46.56
CA GLN A 15 43.00 -13.94 -46.18
C GLN A 15 42.33 -14.90 -45.19
N LYS A 16 42.45 -16.22 -45.41
CA LYS A 16 41.88 -17.23 -44.51
C LYS A 16 42.57 -17.22 -43.13
N GLU A 17 43.86 -16.98 -43.08
CA GLU A 17 44.60 -16.90 -41.81
C GLU A 17 44.15 -15.70 -40.97
N GLU A 18 43.93 -14.54 -41.60
CA GLU A 18 43.40 -13.36 -40.90
C GLU A 18 41.94 -13.55 -40.46
N GLU A 19 41.12 -14.23 -41.25
CA GLU A 19 39.75 -14.59 -40.88
C GLU A 19 39.73 -15.48 -39.62
N VAL A 20 40.60 -16.49 -39.56
CA VAL A 20 40.75 -17.38 -38.39
C VAL A 20 41.24 -16.60 -37.16
N LYS A 21 42.22 -15.70 -37.32
CA LYS A 21 42.69 -14.84 -36.21
C LYS A 21 41.58 -13.92 -35.71
N SER A 22 40.76 -13.37 -36.61
CA SER A 22 39.59 -12.55 -36.26
C SER A 22 38.53 -13.35 -35.50
N LEU A 23 38.18 -14.53 -35.99
CA LEU A 23 37.24 -15.46 -35.35
C LEU A 23 37.70 -15.90 -33.96
N ASN A 24 38.99 -16.17 -33.78
CA ASN A 24 39.53 -16.52 -32.47
C ASN A 24 39.42 -15.36 -31.47
N ARG A 25 39.70 -14.12 -31.92
CA ARG A 25 39.53 -12.93 -31.09
C ARG A 25 38.07 -12.73 -30.67
N THR A 26 37.12 -12.85 -31.59
CA THR A 26 35.68 -12.72 -31.25
C THR A 26 35.20 -13.85 -30.34
N ASN A 27 35.69 -15.08 -30.53
CA ASN A 27 35.35 -16.21 -29.65
C ASN A 27 35.78 -15.98 -28.20
N LEU A 28 36.99 -15.44 -27.99
CA LEU A 28 37.51 -15.10 -26.67
C LEU A 28 36.68 -13.99 -26.01
N THR A 29 36.35 -12.94 -26.75
CA THR A 29 35.48 -11.86 -26.26
C THR A 29 34.11 -12.39 -25.85
N CYS A 30 33.47 -13.20 -26.70
CA CYS A 30 32.17 -13.81 -26.40
C CYS A 30 32.23 -14.74 -25.18
N LYS A 31 33.34 -15.48 -24.99
CA LYS A 31 33.56 -16.29 -23.77
C LYS A 31 33.63 -15.41 -22.52
N GLY A 32 34.33 -14.28 -22.58
CA GLY A 32 34.43 -13.32 -21.48
C GLY A 32 33.07 -12.72 -21.10
N ILE A 33 32.29 -12.27 -22.09
CA ILE A 33 30.94 -11.73 -21.88
C ILE A 33 30.04 -12.77 -21.21
N ARG A 34 30.00 -14.00 -21.72
CA ARG A 34 29.20 -15.08 -21.12
C ARG A 34 29.59 -15.38 -19.67
N HIS A 35 30.87 -15.33 -19.34
CA HIS A 35 31.31 -15.55 -17.96
C HIS A 35 30.82 -14.42 -17.04
N LYS A 36 30.91 -13.17 -17.51
CA LYS A 36 30.42 -12.00 -16.77
C LYS A 36 28.90 -12.07 -16.54
N GLU A 37 28.11 -12.36 -17.57
CA GLU A 37 26.65 -12.51 -17.47
C GLU A 37 26.25 -13.63 -16.50
N ARG A 38 26.97 -14.76 -16.52
CA ARG A 38 26.75 -15.86 -15.56
C ARG A 38 27.03 -15.41 -14.12
N SER A 39 28.11 -14.69 -13.90
CA SER A 39 28.46 -14.17 -12.58
C SER A 39 27.43 -13.16 -12.06
N GLU A 40 26.97 -12.25 -12.92
CA GLU A 40 25.93 -11.27 -12.57
C GLU A 40 24.59 -11.95 -12.28
N THR A 41 24.24 -12.98 -13.06
CA THR A 41 23.02 -13.77 -12.84
C THR A 41 23.07 -14.53 -11.52
N ALA A 42 24.20 -15.17 -11.21
CA ALA A 42 24.41 -15.86 -9.94
C ALA A 42 24.30 -14.90 -8.74
N LYS A 43 24.89 -13.70 -8.87
CA LYS A 43 24.78 -12.65 -7.85
C LYS A 43 23.32 -12.24 -7.64
N LYS A 44 22.58 -11.93 -8.70
CA LYS A 44 21.15 -11.58 -8.62
C LYS A 44 20.30 -12.69 -8.01
N GLN A 45 20.56 -13.95 -8.34
CA GLN A 45 19.87 -15.08 -7.71
C GLN A 45 20.17 -15.18 -6.21
N SER A 46 21.42 -14.96 -5.80
CA SER A 46 21.78 -14.96 -4.37
C SER A 46 21.11 -13.82 -3.60
N GLU A 47 21.03 -12.63 -4.19
CA GLU A 47 20.31 -11.48 -3.61
C GLU A 47 18.82 -11.77 -3.49
N LEU A 48 18.20 -12.31 -4.54
CA LEU A 48 16.79 -12.68 -4.52
C LEU A 48 16.49 -13.73 -3.45
N LYS A 49 17.37 -14.73 -3.29
CA LYS A 49 17.24 -15.73 -2.23
C LYS A 49 17.32 -15.09 -0.84
N SER A 50 18.30 -14.21 -0.62
CA SER A 50 18.43 -13.45 0.64
C SER A 50 17.19 -12.61 0.95
N VAL A 51 16.63 -11.92 -0.05
CA VAL A 51 15.38 -11.15 0.11
C VAL A 51 14.22 -12.07 0.46
N LYS A 52 14.08 -13.22 -0.21
CA LYS A 52 13.03 -14.21 0.08
C LYS A 52 13.14 -14.76 1.51
N ASP A 53 14.34 -15.11 1.95
CA ASP A 53 14.59 -15.65 3.29
C ASP A 53 14.28 -14.59 4.37
N ARG A 54 14.67 -13.33 4.13
CA ARG A 54 14.33 -12.19 5.01
C ARG A 54 12.83 -11.95 5.07
N LEU A 55 12.14 -11.98 3.93
CA LEU A 55 10.70 -11.81 3.85
C LEU A 55 9.97 -12.95 4.57
N ALA A 56 10.41 -14.20 4.38
CA ALA A 56 9.85 -15.36 5.08
C ALA A 56 10.01 -15.23 6.59
N ALA A 57 11.16 -14.74 7.07
CA ALA A 57 11.39 -14.47 8.49
C ALA A 57 10.46 -13.36 9.04
N GLN A 58 10.27 -12.27 8.29
CA GLN A 58 9.34 -11.20 8.67
C GLN A 58 7.88 -11.70 8.71
N VAL A 59 7.45 -12.46 7.70
CA VAL A 59 6.11 -13.05 7.66
C VAL A 59 5.91 -14.03 8.81
N ALA A 60 6.89 -14.89 9.10
CA ALA A 60 6.84 -15.81 10.23
C ALA A 60 6.77 -15.07 11.58
N ALA A 61 7.46 -13.95 11.73
CA ALA A 61 7.39 -13.11 12.93
C ALA A 61 5.99 -12.48 13.08
N SER A 62 5.41 -11.93 12.00
CA SER A 62 4.07 -11.35 12.01
C SER A 62 2.96 -12.38 12.27
N LEU A 63 3.10 -13.61 11.75
CA LEU A 63 2.17 -14.70 12.03
C LEU A 63 2.20 -15.11 13.51
N LYS A 64 3.38 -15.10 14.15
CA LYS A 64 3.53 -15.37 15.59
C LYS A 64 2.89 -14.29 16.47
N THR A 65 2.89 -13.03 16.02
CA THR A 65 2.26 -11.93 16.75
C THR A 65 0.76 -11.78 16.45
N GLY A 66 0.24 -12.51 15.46
CA GLY A 66 -1.15 -12.40 15.01
C GLY A 66 -1.47 -11.07 14.32
N ASP A 67 -0.45 -10.26 13.99
CA ASP A 67 -0.59 -8.93 13.35
C ASP A 67 -0.55 -9.04 11.82
N THR A 68 -0.92 -10.21 11.27
CA THR A 68 -1.02 -10.42 9.83
C THR A 68 -2.30 -9.82 9.29
N GLU A 69 -2.17 -8.66 8.66
CA GLU A 69 -3.22 -8.06 7.85
C GLU A 69 -3.32 -8.74 6.48
N SER A 70 -4.54 -8.95 5.99
CA SER A 70 -4.75 -9.35 4.60
C SER A 70 -4.34 -8.22 3.66
N MET A 71 -3.38 -8.48 2.78
CA MET A 71 -2.96 -7.50 1.76
C MET A 71 -4.07 -7.14 0.78
N ASN A 72 -5.10 -7.98 0.67
CA ASN A 72 -6.25 -7.76 -0.21
C ASN A 72 -7.38 -6.97 0.48
N ASN A 73 -7.25 -6.65 1.76
CA ASN A 73 -8.24 -5.85 2.47
C ASN A 73 -8.01 -4.35 2.19
N PRO A 74 -8.91 -3.66 1.47
CA PRO A 74 -8.74 -2.24 1.17
C PRO A 74 -8.84 -1.34 2.42
N VAL A 75 -9.37 -1.86 3.52
CA VAL A 75 -9.53 -1.19 4.81
C VAL A 75 -8.65 -1.82 5.90
N SER A 76 -7.51 -2.39 5.52
CA SER A 76 -6.49 -2.86 6.49
C SER A 76 -5.95 -1.68 7.31
N LYS A 77 -5.42 -1.92 8.52
CA LYS A 77 -4.87 -0.83 9.34
C LYS A 77 -3.70 -0.13 8.65
N THR A 78 -2.85 -0.86 7.94
CA THR A 78 -1.80 -0.28 7.09
C THR A 78 -2.40 0.65 6.04
N ARG A 79 -3.41 0.19 5.28
CA ARG A 79 -4.06 1.00 4.24
C ARG A 79 -4.76 2.23 4.79
N LEU A 80 -5.45 2.11 5.92
CA LEU A 80 -6.11 3.24 6.59
C LEU A 80 -5.10 4.27 7.10
N THR A 81 -3.94 3.81 7.60
CA THR A 81 -2.85 4.71 8.02
C THR A 81 -2.27 5.46 6.82
N GLU A 82 -1.98 4.76 5.72
CA GLU A 82 -1.52 5.38 4.46
C GLU A 82 -2.52 6.41 3.91
N MET A 83 -3.82 6.07 3.93
CA MET A 83 -4.88 7.00 3.52
C MET A 83 -4.93 8.25 4.40
N TYR A 84 -4.77 8.10 5.71
CA TYR A 84 -4.69 9.22 6.65
C TYR A 84 -3.47 10.11 6.40
N ASP A 85 -2.30 9.50 6.21
CA ASP A 85 -1.08 10.24 5.92
C ASP A 85 -1.17 10.99 4.58
N ASN A 86 -1.78 10.39 3.56
CA ASN A 86 -2.03 11.05 2.28
C ASN A 86 -2.97 12.25 2.43
N LEU A 87 -4.07 12.09 3.18
CA LEU A 87 -5.00 13.19 3.47
C LEU A 87 -4.25 14.34 4.17
N LYS A 88 -3.40 13.99 5.13
CA LYS A 88 -2.61 14.93 5.94
C LYS A 88 -1.55 15.67 5.16
N LEU A 89 -0.78 14.96 4.34
CA LEU A 89 0.36 15.51 3.61
C LEU A 89 -0.04 16.20 2.31
N LEU A 90 -1.10 15.75 1.66
CA LEU A 90 -1.46 16.21 0.31
C LEU A 90 -2.72 17.07 0.25
N GLN A 91 -3.75 16.77 1.04
CA GLN A 91 -5.05 17.45 0.92
C GLN A 91 -5.20 18.63 1.89
N TRP A 92 -4.82 18.44 3.16
CA TRP A 92 -4.92 19.52 4.15
C TRP A 92 -4.11 20.77 3.77
N PRO A 93 -2.87 20.70 3.26
CA PRO A 93 -2.15 21.89 2.80
C PRO A 93 -2.87 22.62 1.66
N LYS A 94 -3.44 21.90 0.69
CA LYS A 94 -4.17 22.49 -0.43
C LYS A 94 -5.39 23.28 0.05
N VAL A 95 -6.16 22.72 0.98
CA VAL A 95 -7.33 23.41 1.55
C VAL A 95 -6.90 24.61 2.39
N LYS A 96 -5.80 24.47 3.15
CA LYS A 96 -5.22 25.59 3.91
C LYS A 96 -4.85 26.75 2.99
N ASP A 97 -4.20 26.48 1.86
CA ASP A 97 -3.79 27.52 0.92
C ASP A 97 -4.98 28.14 0.18
N GLN A 98 -6.01 27.36 -0.15
CA GLN A 98 -7.28 27.89 -0.66
C GLN A 98 -8.00 28.80 0.34
N LEU A 99 -7.93 28.49 1.63
CA LEU A 99 -8.54 29.34 2.67
C LEU A 99 -7.75 30.64 2.86
N LYS A 100 -6.41 30.57 2.85
CA LYS A 100 -5.55 31.76 2.88
C LYS A 100 -5.84 32.70 1.70
N SER A 101 -5.95 32.16 0.48
CA SER A 101 -6.23 32.98 -0.72
C SER A 101 -7.61 33.64 -0.66
N ARG A 102 -8.58 33.00 0.01
CA ARG A 102 -9.92 33.54 0.26
C ARG A 102 -10.01 34.43 1.52
N LYS A 103 -8.88 34.79 2.14
CA LYS A 103 -8.81 35.57 3.41
C LYS A 103 -9.57 34.94 4.58
N ARG A 104 -9.72 33.62 4.57
CA ARG A 104 -10.40 32.86 5.63
C ARG A 104 -9.39 32.26 6.59
N ASN A 105 -9.76 32.15 7.86
CA ASN A 105 -8.86 31.72 8.92
C ASN A 105 -8.47 30.23 8.77
N PRO A 106 -7.19 29.87 8.59
CA PRO A 106 -6.71 28.48 8.56
C PRO A 106 -7.06 27.66 9.81
N LYS A 107 -7.21 28.33 10.97
CA LYS A 107 -7.60 27.69 12.23
C LYS A 107 -9.00 27.08 12.14
N GLU A 108 -9.94 27.73 11.43
CA GLU A 108 -11.29 27.19 11.21
C GLU A 108 -11.25 25.85 10.47
N ALA A 109 -10.33 25.68 9.52
CA ALA A 109 -10.19 24.43 8.77
C ALA A 109 -9.73 23.29 9.67
N LYS A 110 -8.69 23.55 10.47
CA LYS A 110 -8.14 22.58 11.43
C LYS A 110 -9.20 22.16 12.44
N ASP A 111 -9.90 23.14 13.04
CA ASP A 111 -10.94 22.88 14.02
C ASP A 111 -12.11 22.09 13.41
N LEU A 112 -12.48 22.40 12.16
CA LEU A 112 -13.50 21.65 11.42
C LEU A 112 -13.08 20.20 11.17
N ILE A 113 -11.85 19.96 10.68
CA ILE A 113 -11.32 18.61 10.46
C ILE A 113 -11.33 17.81 11.76
N GLN A 114 -10.78 18.36 12.84
CA GLN A 114 -10.73 17.69 14.13
C GLN A 114 -12.13 17.38 14.66
N LYS A 115 -13.06 18.34 14.56
CA LYS A 115 -14.46 18.14 14.94
C LYS A 115 -15.13 17.05 14.10
N THR A 116 -14.91 17.04 12.78
CA THR A 116 -15.47 16.02 11.89
C THR A 116 -14.97 14.62 12.23
N PHE A 117 -13.65 14.46 12.45
CA PHE A 117 -13.08 13.19 12.91
C PHE A 117 -13.65 12.77 14.28
N GLY A 118 -13.73 13.69 15.24
CA GLY A 118 -14.31 13.42 16.56
C GLY A 118 -15.75 12.93 16.46
N ASN A 119 -16.61 13.69 15.76
CA ASN A 119 -18.02 13.36 15.58
C ASN A 119 -18.22 11.99 14.90
N ALA A 120 -17.45 11.72 13.84
CA ALA A 120 -17.50 10.46 13.10
C ALA A 120 -17.07 9.27 13.99
N SER A 121 -15.97 9.42 14.72
CA SER A 121 -15.48 8.41 15.65
C SER A 121 -16.49 8.11 16.76
N ASP A 122 -17.10 9.14 17.34
CA ASP A 122 -18.11 8.97 18.39
C ASP A 122 -19.36 8.27 17.87
N GLU A 123 -19.81 8.60 16.66
CA GLU A 123 -20.94 7.93 16.01
C GLU A 123 -20.68 6.45 15.76
N ILE A 124 -19.51 6.10 15.22
CA ILE A 124 -19.13 4.70 15.02
C ILE A 124 -18.97 3.97 16.35
N LYS A 125 -18.45 4.63 17.38
CA LYS A 125 -18.34 4.04 18.72
C LYS A 125 -19.72 3.67 19.28
N ARG A 126 -20.72 4.56 19.15
CA ARG A 126 -22.11 4.25 19.53
C ARG A 126 -22.67 3.08 18.73
N ARG A 127 -22.45 3.02 17.41
CA ARG A 127 -22.91 1.90 16.57
C ARG A 127 -22.25 0.57 16.94
N ARG A 128 -20.94 0.57 17.24
CA ARG A 128 -20.25 -0.62 17.77
C ARG A 128 -20.84 -1.09 19.09
N GLN A 129 -21.19 -0.16 19.97
CA GLN A 129 -21.82 -0.48 21.25
C GLN A 129 -23.23 -1.09 21.04
N GLN A 130 -24.01 -0.58 20.10
CA GLN A 130 -25.31 -1.19 19.75
C GLN A 130 -25.18 -2.60 19.19
N ILE A 131 -24.16 -2.85 18.36
CA ILE A 131 -23.84 -4.21 17.88
C ILE A 131 -23.49 -5.10 19.08
N GLU A 132 -22.64 -4.61 19.98
CA GLU A 132 -22.22 -5.33 21.19
C GLU A 132 -23.42 -5.78 22.03
N GLU A 133 -24.36 -4.86 22.28
CA GLU A 133 -25.58 -5.10 23.04
C GLU A 133 -26.54 -6.08 22.35
N MET A 134 -26.72 -5.97 21.04
CA MET A 134 -27.58 -6.87 20.26
C MET A 134 -27.13 -8.33 20.38
N PHE A 135 -25.81 -8.58 20.35
CA PHE A 135 -25.27 -9.93 20.49
C PHE A 135 -25.33 -10.45 21.93
N GLN A 136 -25.19 -9.59 22.96
CA GLN A 136 -25.34 -10.00 24.37
C GLN A 136 -26.78 -10.42 24.71
N GLN A 137 -27.79 -9.75 24.15
CA GLN A 137 -29.21 -10.12 24.35
C GLN A 137 -29.56 -11.51 23.81
N SER A 138 -28.78 -12.04 22.86
CA SER A 138 -29.01 -13.34 22.24
C SER A 138 -28.57 -14.56 23.08
N GLU A 139 -27.77 -14.34 24.14
CA GLU A 139 -27.24 -15.40 25.01
C GLU A 139 -28.29 -16.02 25.95
N SER A 140 -29.50 -15.43 26.05
CA SER A 140 -30.59 -15.89 26.94
C SER A 140 -31.51 -16.95 26.33
N SER A 141 -31.32 -17.30 25.05
CA SER A 141 -32.01 -18.41 24.37
C SER A 141 -31.01 -19.52 24.06
N SER A 142 -31.45 -20.75 23.76
CA SER A 142 -30.60 -21.94 23.52
C SER A 142 -29.71 -21.83 22.25
N GLY A 143 -28.86 -20.81 22.20
CA GLY A 143 -28.23 -20.28 21.01
C GLY A 143 -26.77 -20.73 20.80
N PRO A 144 -26.07 -20.09 19.84
CA PRO A 144 -24.70 -20.45 19.46
C PRO A 144 -23.71 -20.36 20.61
N THR A 145 -22.62 -21.14 20.54
CA THR A 145 -21.54 -21.06 21.53
C THR A 145 -20.93 -19.65 21.59
N PRO A 146 -20.41 -19.21 22.75
CA PRO A 146 -19.83 -17.87 22.92
C PRO A 146 -18.74 -17.52 21.88
N GLN A 147 -18.01 -18.52 21.41
CA GLN A 147 -17.00 -18.37 20.36
C GLN A 147 -17.60 -17.98 19.00
N LYS A 148 -18.70 -18.63 18.57
CA LYS A 148 -19.39 -18.29 17.31
C LYS A 148 -20.02 -16.90 17.38
N VAL A 149 -20.56 -16.51 18.54
CA VAL A 149 -21.09 -15.15 18.76
C VAL A 149 -19.99 -14.10 18.57
N LYS A 150 -18.77 -14.35 19.07
CA LYS A 150 -17.61 -13.46 18.88
C LYS A 150 -17.21 -13.34 17.41
N GLU A 151 -17.21 -14.43 16.65
CA GLU A 151 -16.90 -14.44 15.22
C GLU A 151 -17.96 -13.66 14.40
N PHE A 152 -19.25 -13.89 14.66
CA PHE A 152 -20.32 -13.14 13.99
C PHE A 152 -20.25 -11.64 14.30
N ARG A 153 -19.96 -11.28 15.55
CA ARG A 153 -19.76 -9.89 15.97
C ARG A 153 -18.63 -9.22 15.20
N GLN A 154 -17.49 -9.90 15.05
CA GLN A 154 -16.36 -9.40 14.27
C GLN A 154 -16.72 -9.25 12.79
N LEU A 155 -17.41 -10.25 12.21
CA LEU A 155 -17.86 -10.23 10.83
C LEU A 155 -18.85 -9.08 10.56
N THR A 156 -19.78 -8.80 11.49
CA THR A 156 -20.71 -7.67 11.37
C THR A 156 -19.96 -6.34 11.30
N VAL A 157 -18.97 -6.12 12.18
CA VAL A 157 -18.15 -4.90 12.16
C VAL A 157 -17.36 -4.80 10.84
N GLN A 158 -16.78 -5.90 10.38
CA GLN A 158 -16.06 -5.94 9.11
C GLN A 158 -16.96 -5.64 7.91
N ASN A 159 -18.16 -6.22 7.87
CA ASN A 159 -19.13 -5.97 6.80
C ASN A 159 -19.58 -4.51 6.78
N LEU A 160 -19.78 -3.89 7.94
CA LEU A 160 -20.08 -2.47 8.03
C LEU A 160 -18.92 -1.61 7.52
N GLN A 161 -17.69 -1.98 7.84
CA GLN A 161 -16.49 -1.29 7.36
C GLN A 161 -16.38 -1.37 5.83
N MET A 162 -16.63 -2.55 5.25
CA MET A 162 -16.64 -2.75 3.80
C MET A 162 -17.78 -2.00 3.10
N ALA A 163 -18.99 -2.04 3.66
CA ALA A 163 -20.14 -1.30 3.12
C ALA A 163 -19.86 0.22 3.09
N LEU A 164 -19.28 0.75 4.17
CA LEU A 164 -18.90 2.15 4.25
C LEU A 164 -17.79 2.49 3.24
N PHE A 165 -16.80 1.61 3.06
CA PHE A 165 -15.72 1.82 2.08
C PHE A 165 -16.26 2.02 0.66
N HIS A 166 -17.29 1.26 0.28
CA HIS A 166 -17.94 1.36 -1.02
C HIS A 166 -19.02 2.44 -1.12
N THR A 167 -19.32 3.16 -0.04
CA THR A 167 -20.33 4.23 -0.05
C THR A 167 -19.77 5.50 -0.69
N ASN A 168 -20.63 6.23 -1.42
CA ASN A 168 -20.31 7.54 -1.94
C ASN A 168 -20.06 8.53 -0.79
N LYS A 169 -18.86 9.12 -0.74
CA LYS A 169 -18.43 10.04 0.33
C LYS A 169 -19.33 11.26 0.45
N GLU A 170 -19.89 11.74 -0.65
CA GLU A 170 -20.71 12.97 -0.68
C GLU A 170 -22.11 12.76 -0.07
N GLU A 171 -22.61 11.53 -0.07
CA GLU A 171 -23.90 11.18 0.53
C GLU A 171 -23.84 11.09 2.06
N LEU A 172 -22.64 10.99 2.62
CA LEU A 172 -22.42 10.87 4.06
C LEU A 172 -22.65 12.18 4.82
N LEU A 173 -22.54 13.34 4.15
CA LEU A 173 -22.67 14.66 4.77
C LEU A 173 -23.61 15.56 3.97
N LYS A 174 -24.86 15.69 4.45
CA LYS A 174 -25.88 16.53 3.82
C LYS A 174 -25.74 18.03 4.15
N GLU A 175 -25.12 18.39 5.28
CA GLU A 175 -25.11 19.76 5.83
C GLU A 175 -23.69 20.34 6.00
N VAL A 176 -22.92 20.50 4.92
CA VAL A 176 -21.62 21.20 4.98
C VAL A 176 -21.54 22.27 3.89
N LYS A 177 -20.92 23.42 4.21
CA LYS A 177 -20.58 24.47 3.24
C LYS A 177 -19.90 23.85 2.01
N GLU A 178 -20.42 24.12 0.82
CA GLU A 178 -20.01 23.46 -0.44
C GLU A 178 -18.50 23.47 -0.66
N ASP A 179 -17.83 24.58 -0.36
CA ASP A 179 -16.38 24.77 -0.52
C ASP A 179 -15.51 23.79 0.28
N LEU A 180 -16.00 23.34 1.45
CA LEU A 180 -15.26 22.43 2.34
C LEU A 180 -15.83 21.02 2.32
N ARG A 181 -16.97 20.82 1.66
CA ARG A 181 -17.71 19.57 1.61
C ARG A 181 -16.83 18.38 1.18
N PRO A 182 -16.02 18.46 0.11
CA PRO A 182 -15.21 17.32 -0.32
C PRO A 182 -14.22 16.87 0.76
N LEU A 183 -13.54 17.82 1.41
CA LEU A 183 -12.59 17.50 2.47
C LEU A 183 -13.29 16.94 3.70
N THR A 184 -14.39 17.56 4.15
CA THR A 184 -15.13 17.07 5.32
C THR A 184 -15.73 15.69 5.09
N SER A 185 -16.25 15.41 3.90
CA SER A 185 -16.78 14.10 3.53
C SER A 185 -15.70 13.05 3.55
N GLU A 186 -14.51 13.37 3.04
CA GLU A 186 -13.35 12.48 3.09
C GLU A 186 -12.83 12.25 4.51
N CYS A 187 -12.75 13.30 5.33
CA CYS A 187 -12.38 13.21 6.75
C CYS A 187 -13.38 12.34 7.53
N TYR A 188 -14.67 12.55 7.32
CA TYR A 188 -15.74 11.79 7.98
C TYR A 188 -15.67 10.31 7.60
N TRP A 189 -15.62 10.03 6.30
CA TRP A 189 -15.52 8.67 5.76
C TRP A 189 -14.30 7.92 6.33
N LEU A 190 -13.12 8.53 6.26
CA LEU A 190 -11.89 7.90 6.74
C LEU A 190 -11.92 7.70 8.26
N SER A 191 -12.43 8.68 9.01
CA SER A 191 -12.57 8.57 10.46
C SER A 191 -13.48 7.41 10.86
N CYS A 192 -14.59 7.22 10.14
CA CYS A 192 -15.49 6.11 10.40
C CYS A 192 -14.81 4.75 10.13
N LEU A 193 -14.06 4.63 9.04
CA LEU A 193 -13.30 3.42 8.72
C LEU A 193 -12.21 3.11 9.76
N MET A 194 -11.50 4.14 10.22
CA MET A 194 -10.48 4.02 11.28
C MET A 194 -11.09 3.58 12.62
N ALA A 195 -12.25 4.11 12.99
CA ALA A 195 -12.96 3.74 14.22
C ALA A 195 -13.55 2.31 14.18
N LEU A 196 -13.91 1.82 12.98
CA LEU A 196 -14.36 0.44 12.76
C LEU A 196 -13.21 -0.58 12.79
N ASN A 197 -11.96 -0.15 12.70
CA ASN A 197 -10.81 -1.04 12.78
C ASN A 197 -10.76 -1.79 14.14
N ASN A 198 -10.04 -2.92 14.17
CA ASN A 198 -9.85 -3.70 15.38
C ASN A 198 -8.34 -3.91 15.66
N PRO A 199 -7.75 -3.22 16.66
CA PRO A 199 -8.37 -2.19 17.51
C PRO A 199 -8.68 -0.88 16.76
N PRO A 200 -9.60 -0.03 17.26
CA PRO A 200 -9.88 1.28 16.66
C PRO A 200 -8.62 2.10 16.49
N LEU A 201 -8.43 2.68 15.31
CA LEU A 201 -7.33 3.61 15.04
C LEU A 201 -7.74 5.02 15.46
N GLN A 202 -6.77 5.78 15.95
CA GLN A 202 -6.96 7.18 16.32
C GLN A 202 -6.11 8.06 15.39
N PRO A 203 -6.63 9.22 14.94
CA PRO A 203 -5.83 10.18 14.21
C PRO A 203 -4.65 10.68 15.04
N ASP A 204 -3.47 10.77 14.42
CA ASP A 204 -2.29 11.31 15.07
C ASP A 204 -2.23 12.84 14.96
N TRP A 205 -2.89 13.48 15.92
CA TRP A 205 -2.89 14.93 16.05
C TRP A 205 -1.57 15.49 16.60
N LYS A 206 -0.73 14.67 17.26
CA LYS A 206 0.50 15.14 17.93
C LYS A 206 1.63 15.35 16.92
N ASN A 207 1.76 14.45 15.95
CA ASN A 207 2.70 14.62 14.84
C ASN A 207 2.12 15.50 13.71
N HIS A 208 1.10 16.29 14.00
CA HIS A 208 0.53 17.21 13.05
C HIS A 208 1.48 18.40 12.90
N VAL A 209 2.30 18.39 11.85
CA VAL A 209 3.22 19.49 11.55
C VAL A 209 2.42 20.80 11.54
N PRO A 210 2.67 21.74 12.47
CA PRO A 210 2.14 23.07 12.38
C PRO A 210 3.03 23.82 11.38
N GLY A 211 2.71 23.71 10.10
CA GLY A 211 3.31 24.52 9.03
C GLY A 211 2.22 25.29 8.33
#